data_AF-A0A920PFG6-F1
#
_entry.id   AF-A0A920PFG6-F1
#
_cell.length_a   1.000
_cell.length_b   1.000
_cell.length_c   1.000
_cell.angle_alpha   90.00
_cell.angle_beta   90.00
_cell.angle_gamma   90.00
#
_symmetry.space_group_name_H-M   'P 1'
#
loop_
_entity.id
_entity.type
_entity.pdbx_description
1 polymer ?
#
loop_
_entity_poly.entity_id
_entity_poly.type
_entity_poly.pdbx_seq_one_letter_code
_entity_poly.pdbx_strand_id
1 'polypeptide(L)' 'MIEEIELDLRGSWVITVRPSIKIKLGEENTEERFERFLTVWDQSLLENFELISYIDLRYSEGFVIKRKNQ' A
#
# COMPACT_ATOMS: atom_id res chain seq x y z
N MET A 1 -9.45 5.75 -6.28
CA MET A 1 -10.33 4.65 -6.77
C MET A 1 -9.45 3.47 -7.14
N ILE A 2 -9.87 2.25 -6.80
CA ILE A 2 -9.14 1.00 -7.10
C ILE A 2 -9.09 0.78 -8.61
N GLU A 3 -7.93 0.40 -9.12
CA GLU A 3 -7.67 0.05 -10.53
C GLU A 3 -7.56 -1.46 -10.71
N GLU A 4 -6.92 -2.17 -9.77
CA GLU A 4 -6.66 -3.61 -9.87
C GLU A 4 -6.53 -4.23 -8.48
N ILE A 5 -6.85 -5.52 -8.38
CA ILE A 5 -6.56 -6.37 -7.22
C ILE A 5 -5.93 -7.66 -7.76
N GLU A 6 -4.73 -7.98 -7.29
CA GLU A 6 -3.93 -9.14 -7.71
C GLU A 6 -3.61 -10.02 -6.49
N LEU A 7 -3.76 -11.34 -6.66
CA LEU A 7 -3.16 -12.34 -5.80
C LEU A 7 -1.93 -12.89 -6.51
N ASP A 8 -0.74 -12.62 -5.98
CA ASP A 8 0.50 -13.05 -6.64
C ASP A 8 0.71 -14.58 -6.51
N LEU A 9 1.72 -15.10 -7.23
CA LEU A 9 2.06 -16.54 -7.22
C LEU A 9 2.47 -17.08 -5.84
N ARG A 10 2.74 -16.21 -4.87
CA ARG A 10 3.08 -16.56 -3.48
C ARG A 10 1.90 -16.38 -2.54
N GLY A 11 0.69 -16.09 -3.05
CA GLY A 11 -0.49 -15.89 -2.23
C GLY A 11 -0.56 -14.51 -1.55
N SER A 12 0.28 -13.55 -1.94
CA SER A 12 0.23 -12.20 -1.39
C SER A 12 -0.71 -11.30 -2.19
N TRP A 13 -1.57 -10.56 -1.49
CA TRP A 13 -2.46 -9.58 -2.08
C TRP A 13 -1.75 -8.26 -2.39
N VAL A 14 -2.04 -7.72 -3.57
CA VAL A 14 -1.64 -6.38 -4.00
C VAL A 14 -2.86 -5.65 -4.57
N ILE A 15 -3.09 -4.41 -4.13
CA ILE A 15 -4.12 -3.53 -4.68
C ILE A 15 -3.44 -2.39 -5.43
N THR A 16 -3.82 -2.14 -6.66
CA THR A 16 -3.42 -0.95 -7.40
C THR A 16 -4.54 0.10 -7.30
N VAL A 17 -4.19 1.32 -6.91
CA VAL A 17 -5.11 2.46 -6.84
C VAL A 17 -4.63 3.59 -7.73
N ARG A 18 -5.56 4.41 -8.24
CA ARG A 18 -5.23 5.61 -9.02
C ARG A 18 -4.19 6.45 -8.27
N PRO A 19 -3.11 6.91 -8.92
CA PRO A 19 -2.79 6.82 -10.35
C PRO A 19 -1.70 5.76 -10.61
N SER A 20 -2.00 4.49 -10.37
CA SER A 20 -1.04 3.37 -10.43
C SER A 20 -0.08 3.24 -9.23
N ILE A 21 -0.57 3.51 -8.02
CA ILE A 21 0.14 3.19 -6.77
C ILE A 21 -0.19 1.77 -6.34
N LYS A 22 0.83 0.97 -6.09
CA LYS A 22 0.67 -0.40 -5.56
C LYS A 22 0.65 -0.38 -4.04
N ILE A 23 -0.35 -1.01 -3.42
CA ILE A 23 -0.44 -1.26 -1.99
C ILE A 23 -0.26 -2.76 -1.77
N LYS A 24 0.83 -3.17 -1.12
CA LYS A 24 1.13 -4.58 -0.84
C LYS A 24 0.61 -4.94 0.54
N LEU A 25 -0.41 -5.78 0.58
CA LEU A 25 -1.05 -6.24 1.82
C LEU A 25 -0.34 -7.47 2.39
N GLY A 26 0.17 -8.34 1.51
CA GLY A 26 0.77 -9.62 1.88
C GLY A 26 -0.24 -10.76 1.94
N GLU A 27 0.19 -11.89 2.48
CA GLU A 27 -0.61 -13.13 2.57
C GLU A 27 -1.43 -13.20 3.87
N GLU A 28 -0.85 -12.75 4.99
CA GLU A 28 -1.43 -12.86 6.34
C GLU A 28 -1.66 -11.49 6.99
N ASN A 29 -2.60 -11.46 7.93
CA ASN A 29 -2.97 -10.27 8.74
C ASN A 29 -3.27 -9.03 7.88
N THR A 30 -3.77 -9.26 6.67
CA THR A 30 -4.01 -8.21 5.66
C THR A 30 -5.03 -7.18 6.14
N GLU A 31 -6.11 -7.63 6.78
CA GLU A 31 -7.12 -6.75 7.36
C GLU A 31 -6.55 -5.88 8.49
N GLU A 32 -5.89 -6.49 9.48
CA GLU A 32 -5.28 -5.76 10.61
C GLU A 32 -4.25 -4.72 10.14
N ARG A 33 -3.37 -5.10 9.20
CA ARG A 33 -2.36 -4.21 8.62
C ARG A 33 -2.99 -3.05 7.86
N PHE A 34 -4.08 -3.33 7.14
CA PHE A 34 -4.82 -2.31 6.41
C PHE A 34 -5.54 -1.35 7.36
N GLU A 35 -6.21 -1.85 8.39
CA GLU A 35 -6.85 -1.01 9.42
C GLU A 35 -5.82 -0.14 10.13
N ARG A 36 -4.67 -0.69 10.55
CA ARG A 36 -3.58 0.09 11.13
C ARG A 36 -3.10 1.18 10.20
N PHE A 37 -2.98 0.88 8.91
CA PHE A 37 -2.64 1.89 7.91
C PHE A 37 -3.69 3.00 7.81
N LEU A 38 -4.99 2.67 7.86
CA LEU A 38 -6.06 3.67 7.86
C LEU A 38 -6.03 4.56 9.11
N THR A 39 -5.55 4.08 10.26
CA THR A 39 -5.41 4.93 11.47
C THR A 39 -4.39 6.06 11.34
N VAL A 40 -3.39 5.88 10.47
CA VAL A 40 -2.31 6.84 10.20
C VAL A 40 -2.42 7.46 8.80
N TRP A 41 -3.47 7.09 8.06
CA TRP A 41 -3.78 7.64 6.76
C TRP A 41 -4.28 9.07 6.92
N ASP A 42 -3.37 10.03 6.83
CA ASP A 42 -3.70 11.44 6.76
C ASP A 42 -3.25 12.07 5.42
N GLN A 43 -3.86 13.18 5.04
CA GLN A 43 -3.57 13.87 3.78
C GLN A 43 -2.14 14.43 3.71
N SER A 44 -1.51 14.74 4.85
CA SER A 44 -0.13 15.25 4.93
C SER A 44 0.92 14.16 4.71
N LEU A 45 0.67 12.93 5.20
CA LEU A 45 1.51 11.75 4.99
C LEU A 45 1.65 11.43 3.49
N LEU A 46 0.60 11.74 2.73
CA LEU A 46 0.47 11.45 1.31
C LEU A 46 0.70 12.68 0.44
N GLU A 47 1.34 13.72 0.98
CA GLU A 47 1.82 14.83 0.16
C GLU A 47 2.61 14.30 -1.04
N ASN A 48 2.27 14.84 -2.21
CA ASN A 48 2.80 14.38 -3.49
C ASN A 48 2.49 12.89 -3.76
N PHE A 49 1.25 12.48 -3.52
CA PHE A 49 0.75 11.13 -3.75
C PHE A 49 1.14 10.56 -5.13
N GLU A 50 1.12 11.40 -6.17
CA GLU A 50 1.57 11.09 -7.53
C GLU A 50 3.02 10.58 -7.63
N LEU A 51 3.89 10.96 -6.68
CA LEU A 51 5.28 10.52 -6.59
C LEU A 51 5.43 9.19 -5.85
N ILE A 52 4.36 8.62 -5.28
CA ILE A 52 4.43 7.31 -4.65
C ILE A 52 4.51 6.22 -5.73
N SER A 53 5.45 5.29 -5.56
CA SER A 53 5.57 4.08 -6.37
C SER A 53 4.79 2.93 -5.74
N TYR A 54 5.04 2.66 -4.45
CA TYR A 54 4.26 1.67 -3.71
C TYR A 54 4.24 1.95 -2.21
N ILE A 55 3.24 1.38 -1.55
CA ILE A 55 3.10 1.30 -0.09
C ILE A 55 3.17 -0.19 0.28
N ASP A 56 4.01 -0.55 1.24
CA ASP A 56 4.21 -1.94 1.68
C ASP A 56 3.80 -2.10 3.15
N LEU A 57 2.68 -2.77 3.38
CA LEU A 57 2.07 -2.96 4.70
C LEU A 57 2.54 -4.25 5.39
N ARG A 58 3.43 -5.02 4.76
CA ARG A 58 3.85 -6.36 5.25
C ARG A 58 4.76 -6.31 6.48
N TYR A 59 5.10 -5.13 6.98
CA TYR A 59 5.92 -4.95 8.18
C TYR A 59 5.04 -5.11 9.44
N SER A 60 5.59 -5.79 10.46
CA SER A 60 4.88 -5.97 11.73
C SER A 60 4.62 -4.62 12.41
N GLU A 61 5.63 -3.76 12.42
CA GLU A 61 5.59 -2.44 13.06
C GLU A 61 5.58 -1.31 12.01
N GLY A 62 4.43 -1.09 11.39
CA GLY A 62 4.21 0.02 10.45
C GLY A 62 4.22 -0.40 8.98
N PHE A 63 4.73 0.50 8.11
CA PHE A 63 4.74 0.33 6.65
C PHE A 63 5.85 1.15 6.01
N VAL A 64 6.15 0.84 4.74
CA VAL A 64 7.15 1.56 3.94
C VAL A 64 6.48 2.22 2.75
N ILE A 65 6.78 3.49 2.51
CA ILE A 65 6.44 4.19 1.26
C ILE A 65 7.70 4.26 0.39
N LYS A 66 7.64 3.69 -0.81
CA LYS A 66 8.64 3.95 -1.85
C LYS A 66 8.14 5.07 -2.75
N ARG A 67 8.96 6.12 -2.91
CA ARG A 67 8.73 7.16 -3.92
C ARG A 67 9.40 6.80 -5.24
N LYS A 68 8.82 7.27 -6.34
CA LYS A 68 9.44 7.28 -7.67
C LYS A 68 10.72 8.13 -7.56
N ASN A 69 11.82 7.67 -8.16
CA ASN A 69 12.99 8.52 -8.29
C ASN A 69 12.62 9.68 -9.23
N GLN A 70 12.97 10.91 -8.84
CA GLN A 70 12.88 12.06 -9.75
C GLN A 70 13.86 11.88 -10.92
#